data_AF-A0A0C3BBT2-F1
#
_entry.id   AF-A0A0C3BBT2-F1
#
_cell.length_a   1.000
_cell.length_b   1.000
_cell.length_c   1.000
_cell.angle_alpha   90.00
_cell.angle_beta   90.00
_cell.angle_gamma   90.00
#
_symmetry.space_group_name_H-M   'P 1'
#
loop_
_entity.id
_entity.type
_entity.pdbx_description
1 polymer ?
#
loop_
_entity_poly.entity_id
_entity_poly.type
_entity_poly.pdbx_seq_one_letter_code
_entity_poly.pdbx_strand_id
1 'polypeptide(L)'
;MRLLDLPAELIVLALSHSNIQEVHSFQLVCRAADIVCKSHHASIYRALAVHYDLAQETQTLEQLLASRRLYFDWLKQPTVDSEEGSALEEASLVESWQDYVKCHFLLERNWKDGKYVVRPRFDANGAHRIQIDEVEGTILSTRTTGSLRSECIKDDVTLWTHFATPAWAHCEFDNGFLIWGRRDRTIEVWRRDADQINDPLPACNPHDDQRMQYTQSQKQVLEAMEDLPSDSDTSESDSLAKPKQATDLVAPIRGCFQPFGLLDPPTSTSASRYVHPHLVLATRLLETVYVYDIPNNRLAQTISLEPADDGRPSTVYYVEHSRTHVFICTEDAVHVYSKADGKLYATVRTDIVPDLWLVVPRVPIWPSKSVGIEETQRERLIAVNPAQTRPHASGEFCAVHVSPCGNIWVIMNERNYILVIIGGNEDPTRMRVATIVLNDPELVYLAFDGHHIAVAGSQGIHVVSLDRYRDPTVDSERTLTRLIKSHVLLIPMKHVDMRSTSCLQLTDTAIWHVARKSLREFGSVITSLDFASIKV
;
A
#
# COMPACT_ATOMS: atom_id res chain seq x y z
N MET A 1 6.77 47.44 -8.40
CA MET A 1 5.68 46.79 -9.16
C MET A 1 4.91 45.92 -8.17
N ARG A 2 3.61 46.14 -8.00
CA ARG A 2 2.79 45.28 -7.15
C ARG A 2 2.47 44.00 -7.92
N LEU A 3 2.34 42.87 -7.22
CA LEU A 3 2.03 41.60 -7.87
C LEU A 3 0.72 41.67 -8.68
N LEU A 4 -0.26 42.45 -8.19
CA LEU A 4 -1.54 42.68 -8.87
C LEU A 4 -1.47 43.63 -10.08
N ASP A 5 -0.31 44.25 -10.34
CA ASP A 5 -0.09 45.04 -11.56
C ASP A 5 0.32 44.12 -12.73
N LEU A 6 0.58 42.83 -12.47
CA LEU A 6 0.91 41.85 -13.49
C LEU A 6 -0.34 41.33 -14.21
N PRO A 7 -0.21 40.87 -15.47
CA PRO A 7 -1.21 40.04 -16.12
C PRO A 7 -1.57 38.82 -15.27
N ALA A 8 -2.84 38.41 -15.31
CA ALA A 8 -3.36 37.30 -14.51
C ALA A 8 -2.58 35.99 -14.74
N GLU A 9 -2.10 35.77 -15.97
CA GLU A 9 -1.30 34.61 -16.35
C GLU A 9 0.02 34.53 -15.57
N LEU A 10 0.68 35.67 -15.35
CA LEU A 10 1.92 35.73 -14.56
C LEU A 10 1.65 35.57 -13.05
N ILE A 11 0.49 36.03 -12.57
CA ILE A 11 0.08 35.80 -11.18
C ILE A 11 -0.21 34.31 -10.96
N VAL A 12 -0.97 33.68 -11.86
CA VAL A 12 -1.26 32.24 -11.79
C VAL A 12 0.02 31.42 -11.89
N LEU A 13 0.94 31.79 -12.78
CA LEU A 13 2.26 31.15 -12.86
C LEU A 13 3.04 31.29 -11.55
N ALA A 14 3.06 32.47 -10.94
CA ALA A 14 3.71 32.66 -9.63
C ALA A 14 3.06 31.78 -8.54
N LEU A 15 1.72 31.76 -8.48
CA LEU A 15 0.98 30.93 -7.52
C LEU A 15 1.11 29.43 -7.79
N SER A 16 1.43 29.02 -9.01
CA SER A 16 1.65 27.62 -9.37
C SER A 16 2.88 27.01 -8.67
N HIS A 17 3.79 27.87 -8.19
CA HIS A 17 4.98 27.50 -7.42
C HIS A 17 4.81 27.73 -5.92
N SER A 18 3.66 28.24 -5.48
CA SER A 18 3.38 28.50 -4.07
C SER A 18 2.79 27.28 -3.36
N ASN A 19 2.97 27.21 -2.04
CA ASN A 19 2.25 26.24 -1.22
C ASN A 19 0.81 26.68 -0.95
N ILE A 20 -0.03 25.79 -0.40
CA ILE A 20 -1.45 26.08 -0.18
C ILE A 20 -1.67 27.22 0.83
N GLN A 21 -0.79 27.39 1.80
CA GLN A 21 -0.87 28.47 2.79
C GLN A 21 -0.60 29.84 2.15
N GLU A 22 0.34 29.91 1.21
CA GLU A 22 0.64 31.12 0.43
C GLU A 22 -0.49 31.48 -0.52
N VAL A 23 -1.07 30.50 -1.22
CA VAL A 23 -2.25 30.71 -2.07
C VAL A 23 -3.42 31.25 -1.25
N HIS A 24 -3.70 30.65 -0.08
CA HIS A 24 -4.73 31.12 0.82
C HIS A 24 -4.42 32.52 1.39
N SER A 25 -3.16 32.77 1.77
CA SER A 25 -2.75 34.09 2.25
C SER A 25 -2.93 35.16 1.17
N PHE A 26 -2.61 34.85 -0.09
CA PHE A 26 -2.82 35.74 -1.22
C PHE A 26 -4.31 36.05 -1.44
N GLN A 27 -5.20 35.05 -1.35
CA GLN A 27 -6.66 35.26 -1.41
C GLN A 27 -7.13 36.28 -0.35
N LEU A 28 -6.53 36.24 0.85
CA LEU A 28 -6.89 37.13 1.95
C LEU A 28 -6.30 38.54 1.85
N VAL A 29 -5.40 38.82 0.89
CA VAL A 29 -4.76 40.15 0.76
C VAL A 29 -5.78 41.23 0.37
N CYS A 30 -6.62 40.97 -0.65
CA CYS A 30 -7.66 41.89 -1.09
C CYS A 30 -8.67 41.20 -2.03
N ARG A 31 -9.80 41.88 -2.31
CA ARG A 31 -10.84 41.37 -3.23
C ARG A 31 -10.34 41.04 -4.64
N ALA A 32 -9.39 41.81 -5.18
CA ALA A 32 -8.84 41.54 -6.50
C ALA A 32 -8.05 40.21 -6.53
N ALA A 33 -7.27 39.94 -5.48
CA ALA A 33 -6.53 38.68 -5.33
C ALA A 33 -7.48 37.48 -5.19
N ASP A 34 -8.54 37.61 -4.38
CA ASP A 34 -9.61 36.60 -4.26
C ASP A 34 -10.28 36.32 -5.61
N ILE A 35 -10.60 37.36 -6.39
CA ILE A 35 -11.18 37.20 -7.74
C ILE A 35 -10.22 36.45 -8.68
N VAL A 36 -8.93 36.77 -8.66
CA VAL A 36 -7.92 36.06 -9.48
C VAL A 36 -7.89 34.58 -9.10
N CYS A 37 -7.82 34.26 -7.81
CA CYS A 37 -7.80 32.87 -7.37
C CYS A 37 -9.08 32.11 -7.70
N LYS A 38 -10.25 32.74 -7.58
CA LYS A 38 -11.54 32.11 -7.93
C LYS A 38 -11.68 31.89 -9.43
N SER A 39 -11.27 32.86 -10.24
CA SER A 39 -11.37 32.80 -11.71
C SER A 39 -10.39 31.80 -12.33
N HIS A 40 -9.27 31.52 -11.65
CA HIS A 40 -8.23 30.60 -12.11
C HIS A 40 -8.01 29.43 -11.16
N HIS A 41 -9.01 29.06 -10.34
CA HIS A 41 -8.84 28.04 -9.32
C HIS A 41 -8.38 26.70 -9.92
N ALA A 42 -8.89 26.31 -11.08
CA ALA A 42 -8.58 25.01 -11.67
C ALA A 42 -7.08 24.90 -11.99
N SER A 43 -6.49 25.94 -12.58
CA SER A 43 -5.06 25.99 -12.88
C SER A 43 -4.20 26.06 -11.63
N ILE A 44 -4.59 26.88 -10.64
CA ILE A 44 -3.85 27.02 -9.38
C ILE A 44 -3.87 25.71 -8.59
N TYR A 45 -5.04 25.10 -8.41
CA TYR A 45 -5.15 23.85 -7.64
C TYR A 45 -4.63 22.64 -8.40
N ARG A 46 -4.66 22.62 -9.74
CA ARG A 46 -3.92 21.63 -10.53
C ARG A 46 -2.41 21.76 -10.32
N ALA A 47 -1.88 22.98 -10.36
CA ALA A 47 -0.48 23.22 -10.08
C ALA A 47 -0.11 22.83 -8.65
N LEU A 48 -0.97 23.10 -7.67
CA LEU A 48 -0.81 22.56 -6.32
C LEU A 48 -0.83 21.03 -6.33
N ALA A 49 -1.76 20.37 -7.01
CA ALA A 49 -1.79 18.91 -7.09
C ALA A 49 -0.47 18.36 -7.65
N VAL A 50 0.07 18.94 -8.72
CA VAL A 50 1.39 18.58 -9.26
C VAL A 50 2.53 18.89 -8.29
N HIS A 51 2.56 20.10 -7.72
CA HIS A 51 3.56 20.52 -6.74
C HIS A 51 3.56 19.60 -5.51
N TYR A 52 2.38 19.08 -5.15
CA TYR A 52 2.26 18.14 -4.06
C TYR A 52 2.52 16.69 -4.46
N ASP A 53 2.79 16.38 -5.73
CA ASP A 53 2.93 15.01 -6.27
C ASP A 53 1.66 14.17 -6.11
N LEU A 54 0.50 14.82 -6.27
CA LEU A 54 -0.83 14.21 -6.27
C LEU A 54 -1.31 13.87 -7.68
N ALA A 55 -0.73 14.53 -8.70
CA ALA A 55 -1.08 14.35 -10.09
C ALA A 55 0.14 14.62 -10.99
N GLN A 56 0.17 14.01 -12.17
CA GLN A 56 1.19 14.30 -13.17
C GLN A 56 0.89 15.61 -13.92
N GLU A 57 1.92 16.27 -14.44
CA GLU A 57 1.81 17.53 -15.19
C GLU A 57 0.87 17.48 -16.40
N THR A 58 0.66 16.30 -16.99
CA THR A 58 -0.19 16.08 -18.16
C THR A 58 -1.55 15.47 -17.81
N GLN A 59 -1.76 15.07 -16.56
CA GLN A 59 -2.98 14.38 -16.15
C GLN A 59 -4.15 15.36 -16.03
N THR A 60 -5.32 14.95 -16.51
CA THR A 60 -6.58 15.65 -16.27
C THR A 60 -7.21 15.17 -14.96
N LEU A 61 -8.15 15.95 -14.40
CA LEU A 61 -8.88 15.54 -13.20
C LEU A 61 -9.68 14.26 -13.48
N GLU A 62 -10.37 14.17 -14.62
CA GLU A 62 -11.15 12.99 -15.01
C GLU A 62 -10.28 11.72 -15.07
N GLN A 63 -9.10 11.79 -15.69
CA GLN A 63 -8.15 10.68 -15.72
C GLN A 63 -7.70 10.28 -14.32
N LEU A 64 -7.43 11.26 -13.45
CA LEU A 64 -7.04 11.02 -12.07
C LEU A 64 -8.16 10.34 -11.28
N LEU A 65 -9.38 10.86 -11.35
CA LEU A 65 -10.57 10.29 -10.70
C LEU A 65 -10.85 8.86 -11.21
N ALA A 66 -10.70 8.63 -12.51
CA ALA A 66 -10.86 7.32 -13.12
C ALA A 66 -9.80 6.31 -12.63
N SER A 67 -8.56 6.76 -12.41
CA SER A 67 -7.48 5.91 -11.89
C SER A 67 -7.57 5.63 -10.38
N ARG A 68 -8.35 6.41 -9.63
CA ARG A 68 -8.46 6.36 -8.17
C ARG A 68 -9.91 6.14 -7.70
N ARG A 69 -10.67 5.28 -8.39
CA ARG A 69 -12.11 5.09 -8.12
C ARG A 69 -12.41 4.77 -6.65
N LEU A 70 -11.65 3.88 -6.01
CA LEU A 70 -11.81 3.57 -4.58
C LEU A 70 -11.65 4.78 -3.67
N TYR A 71 -10.64 5.62 -3.93
CA TYR A 71 -10.33 6.80 -3.14
C TYR A 71 -11.57 7.69 -2.97
N PHE A 72 -12.33 7.87 -4.06
CA PHE A 72 -13.51 8.74 -4.05
C PHE A 72 -14.78 8.02 -3.66
N ASP A 73 -14.93 6.74 -3.97
CA ASP A 73 -16.12 5.99 -3.54
C ASP A 73 -16.18 5.84 -2.02
N TRP A 74 -15.04 5.82 -1.31
CA TRP A 74 -15.02 5.90 0.16
C TRP A 74 -15.33 7.29 0.69
N LEU A 75 -14.96 8.36 -0.01
CA LEU A 75 -15.37 9.72 0.35
C LEU A 75 -16.89 9.93 0.20
N LYS A 76 -17.56 9.13 -0.65
CA LYS A 76 -19.00 9.25 -0.95
C LYS A 76 -19.92 8.52 0.04
N GLN A 77 -19.46 8.09 1.21
CA GLN A 77 -20.27 7.16 2.02
C GLN A 77 -21.69 7.69 2.33
N PRO A 78 -22.73 6.86 2.12
CA PRO A 78 -24.09 7.16 2.55
C PRO A 78 -24.12 7.23 4.06
N THR A 79 -24.74 8.28 4.61
CA THR A 79 -25.07 8.34 6.02
C THR A 79 -25.96 7.15 6.37
N VAL A 80 -25.41 6.21 7.14
CA VAL A 80 -26.15 5.11 7.77
C VAL A 80 -27.34 5.72 8.51
N ASP A 81 -28.55 5.45 8.00
CA ASP A 81 -29.86 5.50 8.66
C ASP A 81 -29.97 6.44 9.88
N SER A 82 -29.57 7.70 9.74
CA SER A 82 -30.09 8.71 10.65
C SER A 82 -31.54 8.90 10.27
N GLU A 83 -32.44 8.15 10.92
CA GLU A 83 -33.91 8.32 10.85
C GLU A 83 -34.33 9.77 11.13
N GLU A 84 -33.46 10.58 11.72
CA GLU A 84 -33.58 12.02 11.77
C GLU A 84 -33.08 12.62 10.45
N GLY A 85 -34.03 12.92 9.55
CA GLY A 85 -33.86 13.59 8.25
C GLY A 85 -33.26 14.99 8.30
N SER A 86 -32.12 15.14 8.97
CA SER A 86 -31.19 16.24 8.76
C SER A 86 -30.60 16.04 7.37
N ALA A 87 -30.90 16.96 6.47
CA ALA A 87 -30.27 17.14 5.15
C ALA A 87 -28.77 17.41 5.32
N LEU A 88 -28.04 16.41 5.79
CA LEU A 88 -26.58 16.37 5.79
C LEU A 88 -26.19 16.27 4.31
N GLU A 89 -25.60 17.37 3.86
CA GLU A 89 -25.07 17.62 2.52
C GLU A 89 -24.46 16.33 1.95
N GLU A 90 -24.95 15.95 0.76
CA GLU A 90 -24.30 14.94 -0.09
C GLU A 90 -22.80 15.13 0.01
N ALA A 91 -22.07 14.10 0.44
CA ALA A 91 -20.62 14.14 0.49
C ALA A 91 -20.13 14.65 -0.88
N SER A 92 -19.61 15.88 -0.88
CA SER A 92 -19.42 16.64 -2.12
C SER A 92 -18.58 15.80 -3.08
N LEU A 93 -19.18 15.44 -4.21
CA LEU A 93 -18.46 14.81 -5.31
C LEU A 93 -17.21 15.65 -5.58
N VAL A 94 -16.08 14.98 -5.78
CA VAL A 94 -14.85 15.68 -6.16
C VAL A 94 -15.01 16.13 -7.61
N GLU A 95 -15.51 17.34 -7.78
CA GLU A 95 -15.86 17.92 -9.08
C GLU A 95 -14.76 18.85 -9.61
N SER A 96 -13.85 19.30 -8.73
CA SER A 96 -12.79 20.24 -9.08
C SER A 96 -11.43 19.82 -8.52
N TRP A 97 -10.36 20.38 -9.10
CA TRP A 97 -9.00 20.25 -8.56
C TRP A 97 -8.88 20.80 -7.14
N GLN A 98 -9.69 21.81 -6.80
CA GLN A 98 -9.73 22.36 -5.45
C GLN A 98 -10.26 21.32 -4.46
N ASP A 99 -11.36 20.66 -4.80
CA ASP A 99 -11.96 19.63 -3.93
C ASP A 99 -11.02 18.45 -3.77
N TYR A 100 -10.37 18.03 -4.85
CA TYR A 100 -9.37 16.98 -4.82
C TYR A 100 -8.22 17.29 -3.84
N VAL A 101 -7.60 18.47 -3.97
CA VAL A 101 -6.52 18.90 -3.10
C VAL A 101 -7.00 19.01 -1.65
N LYS A 102 -8.20 19.57 -1.40
CA LYS A 102 -8.79 19.64 -0.06
C LYS A 102 -8.98 18.26 0.56
N CYS A 103 -9.62 17.33 -0.16
CA CYS A 103 -9.83 15.96 0.27
C CYS A 103 -8.51 15.28 0.64
N HIS A 104 -7.47 15.50 -0.16
CA HIS A 104 -6.14 14.98 0.14
C HIS A 104 -5.55 15.54 1.45
N PHE A 105 -5.62 16.86 1.68
CA PHE A 105 -5.15 17.43 2.94
C PHE A 105 -5.95 16.99 4.16
N LEU A 106 -7.25 16.75 4.00
CA LEU A 106 -8.10 16.19 5.04
C LEU A 106 -7.67 14.76 5.37
N LEU A 107 -7.43 13.94 4.35
CA LEU A 107 -6.92 12.58 4.51
C LEU A 107 -5.56 12.57 5.22
N GLU A 108 -4.61 13.39 4.76
CA GLU A 108 -3.29 13.56 5.39
C GLU A 108 -3.37 14.02 6.85
N ARG A 109 -4.38 14.84 7.18
CA ARG A 109 -4.65 15.25 8.56
C ARG A 109 -5.20 14.07 9.35
N ASN A 110 -6.11 13.27 8.78
CA ASN A 110 -6.68 12.11 9.44
C ASN A 110 -5.62 11.05 9.73
N TRP A 111 -4.70 10.77 8.80
CA TRP A 111 -3.51 9.93 9.06
C TRP A 111 -2.69 10.44 10.25
N LYS A 112 -2.40 11.74 10.29
CA LYS A 112 -1.58 12.36 11.35
C LYS A 112 -2.26 12.40 12.70
N ASP A 113 -3.56 12.63 12.70
CA ASP A 113 -4.38 12.70 13.90
C ASP A 113 -4.88 11.32 14.32
N GLY A 114 -4.61 10.27 13.53
CA GLY A 114 -5.06 8.91 13.80
C GLY A 114 -6.57 8.77 13.77
N LYS A 115 -7.25 9.57 12.95
CA LYS A 115 -8.70 9.49 12.79
C LYS A 115 -8.98 8.50 11.68
N TYR A 116 -9.77 7.46 11.96
CA TYR A 116 -10.14 6.44 10.97
C TYR A 116 -11.52 5.87 11.29
N VAL A 117 -12.07 5.13 10.32
CA VAL A 117 -13.28 4.31 10.45
C VAL A 117 -12.87 2.85 10.27
N VAL A 118 -13.29 1.99 11.19
CA VAL A 118 -13.02 0.55 11.09
C VAL A 118 -14.12 -0.16 10.34
N ARG A 119 -13.72 -0.97 9.37
CA ARG A 119 -14.63 -1.89 8.67
C ARG A 119 -14.10 -3.31 8.80
N PRO A 120 -14.65 -4.10 9.74
CA PRO A 120 -14.34 -5.51 9.81
C PRO A 120 -15.08 -6.26 8.70
N ARG A 121 -14.34 -7.03 7.93
CA ARG A 121 -14.82 -8.03 6.99
C ARG A 121 -14.53 -9.41 7.57
N PHE A 122 -15.57 -10.17 7.86
CA PHE A 122 -15.41 -11.55 8.32
C PHE A 122 -15.15 -12.48 7.14
N ASP A 123 -14.07 -13.25 7.20
CA ASP A 123 -13.81 -14.30 6.23
C ASP A 123 -13.81 -15.68 6.90
N ALA A 124 -14.92 -16.39 6.70
CA ALA A 124 -15.14 -17.72 7.25
C ALA A 124 -14.12 -18.76 6.74
N ASN A 125 -13.53 -18.58 5.55
CA ASN A 125 -12.56 -19.55 5.02
C ASN A 125 -11.10 -19.15 5.32
N GLY A 126 -10.90 -18.14 6.17
CA GLY A 126 -9.59 -17.73 6.65
C GLY A 126 -8.69 -17.22 5.53
N ALA A 127 -8.82 -15.95 5.18
CA ALA A 127 -7.79 -15.22 4.45
C ALA A 127 -6.45 -15.31 5.21
N HIS A 128 -5.38 -15.52 4.46
CA HIS A 128 -4.02 -15.56 4.95
C HIS A 128 -3.26 -14.30 4.53
N ARG A 129 -3.20 -14.02 3.23
CA ARG A 129 -2.63 -12.80 2.66
C ARG A 129 -3.70 -12.07 1.86
N ILE A 130 -3.54 -10.75 1.76
CA ILE A 130 -4.34 -9.91 0.89
C ILE A 130 -3.45 -9.03 0.03
N GLN A 131 -3.97 -8.65 -1.13
CA GLN A 131 -3.48 -7.56 -1.96
C GLN A 131 -4.66 -6.69 -2.37
N ILE A 132 -4.51 -5.36 -2.31
CA ILE A 132 -5.55 -4.41 -2.70
C ILE A 132 -5.30 -3.90 -4.11
N ASP A 133 -6.29 -4.05 -4.98
CA ASP A 133 -6.32 -3.42 -6.29
C ASP A 133 -7.22 -2.18 -6.22
N GLU A 134 -6.60 -1.03 -6.03
CA GLU A 134 -7.30 0.26 -5.94
C GLU A 134 -7.91 0.73 -7.26
N VAL A 135 -7.38 0.23 -8.39
CA VAL A 135 -7.84 0.61 -9.73
C VAL A 135 -9.19 -0.05 -10.02
N GLU A 136 -9.33 -1.34 -9.73
CA GLU A 136 -10.60 -2.05 -9.91
C GLU A 136 -11.47 -2.09 -8.65
N GLY A 137 -10.97 -1.64 -7.51
CA GLY A 137 -11.73 -1.70 -6.27
C GLY A 137 -11.95 -3.11 -5.78
N THR A 138 -10.92 -3.95 -5.87
CA THR A 138 -10.98 -5.36 -5.50
C THR A 138 -9.93 -5.71 -4.47
N ILE A 139 -10.23 -6.73 -3.68
CA ILE A 139 -9.33 -7.32 -2.70
C ILE A 139 -9.04 -8.75 -3.13
N LEU A 140 -7.77 -9.01 -3.36
CA LEU A 140 -7.24 -10.31 -3.73
C LEU A 140 -6.84 -11.02 -2.44
N SER A 141 -7.34 -12.23 -2.18
CA SER A 141 -7.09 -12.95 -0.93
C SER A 141 -6.64 -14.38 -1.19
N THR A 142 -5.50 -14.79 -0.63
CA THR A 142 -5.12 -16.22 -0.55
C THR A 142 -5.64 -16.82 0.74
N ARG A 143 -6.05 -18.08 0.70
CA ARG A 143 -6.78 -18.71 1.83
C ARG A 143 -5.96 -19.80 2.51
N THR A 144 -6.24 -19.99 3.79
CA THR A 144 -5.60 -21.02 4.64
C THR A 144 -5.92 -22.44 4.19
N THR A 145 -7.04 -22.64 3.50
CA THR A 145 -7.46 -23.93 2.94
C THR A 145 -6.96 -24.16 1.51
N GLY A 146 -6.26 -23.18 0.92
CA GLY A 146 -6.00 -23.12 -0.51
C GLY A 146 -7.13 -22.41 -1.25
N SER A 147 -6.84 -21.98 -2.48
CA SER A 147 -7.57 -20.99 -3.29
C SER A 147 -7.15 -19.53 -3.11
N LEU A 148 -7.40 -18.76 -4.16
CA LEU A 148 -7.25 -17.31 -4.24
C LEU A 148 -8.56 -16.72 -4.76
N ARG A 149 -9.05 -15.63 -4.17
CA ARG A 149 -10.24 -14.91 -4.64
C ARG A 149 -9.96 -13.46 -4.94
N SER A 150 -10.64 -12.93 -5.95
CA SER A 150 -10.83 -11.50 -6.15
C SER A 150 -12.26 -11.16 -5.75
N GLU A 151 -12.41 -10.26 -4.79
CA GLU A 151 -13.70 -9.83 -4.26
C GLU A 151 -13.81 -8.30 -4.42
N CYS A 152 -14.99 -7.82 -4.78
CA CYS A 152 -15.25 -6.38 -4.80
C CYS A 152 -15.28 -5.85 -3.37
N ILE A 153 -14.53 -4.77 -3.12
CA ILE A 153 -14.40 -4.18 -1.78
C ILE A 153 -15.72 -3.57 -1.27
N LYS A 154 -16.58 -3.11 -2.19
CA LYS A 154 -17.78 -2.34 -1.84
C LYS A 154 -18.94 -3.21 -1.36
N ASP A 155 -19.15 -4.34 -2.03
CA ASP A 155 -20.33 -5.20 -1.87
C ASP A 155 -19.96 -6.63 -1.44
N ASP A 156 -18.67 -6.88 -1.20
CA ASP A 156 -18.12 -8.20 -0.82
C ASP A 156 -18.45 -9.32 -1.82
N VAL A 157 -18.78 -8.98 -3.08
CA VAL A 157 -19.09 -9.96 -4.12
C VAL A 157 -17.81 -10.59 -4.65
N THR A 158 -17.75 -11.92 -4.68
CA THR A 158 -16.65 -12.64 -5.34
C THR A 158 -16.76 -12.47 -6.85
N LEU A 159 -15.74 -11.87 -7.45
CA LEU A 159 -15.65 -11.63 -8.90
C LEU A 159 -14.86 -12.71 -9.63
N TRP A 160 -13.88 -13.32 -8.96
CA TRP A 160 -13.04 -14.36 -9.55
C TRP A 160 -12.48 -15.29 -8.46
N THR A 161 -12.34 -16.58 -8.77
CA THR A 161 -11.72 -17.56 -7.87
C THR A 161 -10.77 -18.49 -8.63
N HIS A 162 -9.58 -18.70 -8.08
CA HIS A 162 -8.62 -19.70 -8.53
C HIS A 162 -8.52 -20.83 -7.49
N PHE A 163 -8.76 -22.07 -7.89
CA PHE A 163 -8.93 -23.19 -6.96
C PHE A 163 -7.64 -23.94 -6.65
N ALA A 164 -6.63 -23.85 -7.53
CA ALA A 164 -5.38 -24.60 -7.41
C ALA A 164 -4.28 -23.84 -6.64
N THR A 165 -4.61 -22.75 -5.93
CA THR A 165 -3.63 -22.00 -5.13
C THR A 165 -3.27 -22.79 -3.86
N PRO A 166 -1.97 -22.97 -3.54
CA PRO A 166 -1.56 -23.65 -2.32
C PRO A 166 -2.13 -22.99 -1.05
N ALA A 167 -2.43 -23.81 -0.04
CA ALA A 167 -2.76 -23.32 1.29
C ALA A 167 -1.62 -22.43 1.82
N TRP A 168 -1.99 -21.29 2.42
CA TRP A 168 -1.04 -20.31 2.95
C TRP A 168 -0.09 -19.71 1.91
N ALA A 169 -0.49 -19.71 0.62
CA ALA A 169 0.33 -19.11 -0.42
C ALA A 169 0.55 -17.61 -0.15
N HIS A 170 1.80 -17.18 -0.30
CA HIS A 170 2.12 -15.76 -0.43
C HIS A 170 1.75 -15.30 -1.84
N CYS A 171 1.07 -14.16 -1.95
CA CYS A 171 0.78 -13.52 -3.23
C CYS A 171 1.26 -12.08 -3.24
N GLU A 172 1.70 -11.63 -4.40
CA GLU A 172 2.09 -10.26 -4.69
C GLU A 172 1.25 -9.75 -5.86
N PHE A 173 0.90 -8.47 -5.83
CA PHE A 173 0.13 -7.82 -6.88
C PHE A 173 0.65 -6.41 -7.12
N ASP A 174 0.93 -6.10 -8.37
CA ASP A 174 1.29 -4.73 -8.79
C ASP A 174 1.06 -4.56 -10.29
N ASN A 175 0.59 -3.38 -10.68
CA ASN A 175 0.36 -2.97 -12.07
C ASN A 175 -0.36 -4.05 -12.93
N GLY A 176 -1.41 -4.66 -12.37
CA GLY A 176 -2.23 -5.65 -13.07
C GLY A 176 -1.69 -7.08 -13.08
N PHE A 177 -0.51 -7.33 -12.52
CA PHE A 177 0.06 -8.66 -12.43
C PHE A 177 -0.15 -9.25 -11.05
N LEU A 178 -0.64 -10.48 -10.98
CA LEU A 178 -0.84 -11.26 -9.77
C LEU A 178 0.10 -12.47 -9.79
N ILE A 179 0.88 -12.62 -8.72
CA ILE A 179 1.99 -13.58 -8.67
C ILE A 179 1.93 -14.40 -7.38
N TRP A 180 2.14 -15.72 -7.46
CA TRP A 180 2.29 -16.58 -6.28
C TRP A 180 3.10 -17.85 -6.58
N GLY A 181 3.63 -18.51 -5.54
CA GLY A 181 4.38 -19.76 -5.71
C GLY A 181 3.50 -21.02 -5.77
N ARG A 182 3.91 -22.01 -6.56
CA ARG A 182 3.39 -23.39 -6.53
C ARG A 182 4.18 -24.27 -5.56
N ARG A 183 3.66 -25.47 -5.29
CA ARG A 183 4.34 -26.50 -4.48
C ARG A 183 5.56 -27.12 -5.16
N ASP A 184 5.63 -27.07 -6.49
CA ASP A 184 6.74 -27.61 -7.29
C ASP A 184 7.90 -26.61 -7.49
N ARG A 185 7.84 -25.46 -6.79
CA ARG A 185 8.79 -24.33 -6.82
C ARG A 185 8.64 -23.38 -8.02
N THR A 186 7.74 -23.67 -8.97
CA THR A 186 7.43 -22.72 -10.04
C THR A 186 6.60 -21.55 -9.51
N ILE A 187 6.61 -20.43 -10.23
CA ILE A 187 5.88 -19.21 -9.85
C ILE A 187 4.81 -18.91 -10.90
N GLU A 188 3.57 -18.83 -10.42
CA GLU A 188 2.38 -18.44 -11.19
C GLU A 188 2.42 -16.95 -11.50
N VAL A 189 2.18 -16.59 -12.76
CA VAL A 189 2.03 -15.20 -13.19
C VAL A 189 0.72 -15.07 -13.96
N TRP A 190 -0.14 -14.20 -13.46
CA TRP A 190 -1.47 -13.92 -14.00
C TRP A 190 -1.60 -12.44 -14.28
N ARG A 191 -2.40 -12.08 -15.28
CA ARG A 191 -2.63 -10.69 -15.67
C ARG A 191 -4.11 -10.37 -15.59
N ARG A 192 -4.42 -9.19 -15.06
CA ARG A 192 -5.78 -8.65 -14.98
C ARG A 192 -6.37 -8.50 -16.38
N ASP A 193 -7.61 -8.95 -16.55
CA ASP A 193 -8.25 -9.03 -17.87
C ASP A 193 -8.42 -7.65 -18.51
N ALA A 194 -8.79 -6.64 -17.73
CA ALA A 194 -8.92 -5.27 -18.20
C ALA A 194 -7.59 -4.72 -18.76
N ASP A 195 -6.47 -5.00 -18.11
CA ASP A 195 -5.15 -4.51 -18.57
C ASP A 195 -4.68 -5.25 -19.81
N GLN A 196 -4.94 -6.55 -19.92
CA GLN A 196 -4.60 -7.29 -21.13
C GLN A 196 -5.40 -6.80 -22.34
N ILE A 197 -6.63 -6.30 -22.14
CA ILE A 197 -7.44 -5.71 -23.20
C ILE A 197 -6.94 -4.31 -23.57
N ASN A 198 -6.65 -3.48 -22.58
CA ASN A 198 -6.23 -2.08 -22.78
C ASN A 198 -4.78 -1.94 -23.26
N ASP A 199 -3.90 -2.84 -22.83
CA ASP A 199 -2.47 -2.87 -23.13
C ASP A 199 -2.02 -4.32 -23.40
N PRO A 200 -2.34 -4.89 -24.57
CA PRO A 200 -2.10 -6.31 -24.84
C PRO A 200 -0.60 -6.63 -24.87
N LEU A 201 -0.19 -7.54 -23.97
CA LEU A 201 1.14 -8.15 -23.99
C LEU A 201 1.02 -9.58 -24.52
N PRO A 202 2.02 -10.10 -25.25
CA PRO A 202 1.98 -11.49 -25.69
C PRO A 202 1.99 -12.42 -24.47
N ALA A 203 1.03 -13.34 -24.40
CA ALA A 203 1.03 -14.37 -23.37
C ALA A 203 2.33 -15.17 -23.44
N CYS A 204 3.02 -15.29 -22.33
CA CYS A 204 4.37 -15.81 -22.27
C CYS A 204 4.38 -17.29 -21.90
N ASN A 205 3.80 -18.10 -22.79
CA ASN A 205 3.70 -19.56 -22.65
C ASN A 205 2.99 -20.01 -21.35
N PRO A 206 1.71 -19.65 -21.15
CA PRO A 206 0.96 -20.11 -19.97
C PRO A 206 0.78 -21.64 -20.02
N HIS A 207 0.98 -22.27 -18.86
CA HIS A 207 0.89 -23.71 -18.67
C HIS A 207 -0.56 -24.20 -18.87
N ASP A 208 -0.74 -25.45 -19.34
CA ASP A 208 -2.06 -26.02 -19.60
C ASP A 208 -2.96 -25.98 -18.36
N ASP A 209 -2.41 -26.26 -17.17
CA ASP A 209 -3.13 -26.13 -15.90
C ASP A 209 -3.69 -24.71 -15.67
N GLN A 210 -2.95 -23.66 -16.03
CA GLN A 210 -3.46 -22.29 -15.88
C GLN A 210 -4.65 -22.05 -16.83
N ARG A 211 -4.58 -22.57 -18.06
CA ARG A 211 -5.68 -22.46 -19.04
C ARG A 211 -6.93 -23.21 -18.58
N MET A 212 -6.76 -24.38 -18.00
CA MET A 212 -7.87 -25.15 -17.41
C MET A 212 -8.51 -24.40 -16.24
N GLN A 213 -7.68 -23.87 -15.32
CA GLN A 213 -8.18 -23.07 -14.18
C GLN A 213 -8.94 -21.83 -14.66
N TYR A 214 -8.41 -21.10 -15.63
CA TYR A 214 -9.08 -19.93 -16.21
C TYR A 214 -10.47 -20.28 -16.77
N THR A 215 -10.56 -21.37 -17.54
CA THR A 215 -11.83 -21.85 -18.10
C THR A 215 -12.85 -22.17 -17.00
N GLN A 216 -12.39 -22.80 -15.92
CA GLN A 216 -13.23 -23.10 -14.76
C GLN A 216 -13.71 -21.84 -14.04
N SER A 217 -12.83 -20.86 -13.82
CA SER A 217 -13.19 -19.57 -13.20
C SER A 217 -14.20 -18.80 -14.05
N GLN A 218 -13.99 -18.74 -15.37
CA GLN A 218 -14.91 -18.06 -16.30
C GLN A 218 -16.31 -18.70 -16.28
N LYS A 219 -16.37 -20.03 -16.24
CA LYS A 219 -17.65 -20.74 -16.14
C LYS A 219 -18.42 -20.36 -14.88
N GLN A 220 -17.76 -20.25 -13.73
CA GLN A 220 -18.42 -19.86 -12.48
C GLN A 220 -18.92 -18.42 -12.49
N VAL A 221 -18.16 -17.51 -13.09
CA VAL A 221 -18.60 -16.13 -13.24
C VAL A 221 -19.86 -16.05 -14.10
N LEU A 222 -19.90 -16.80 -15.22
CA LEU A 222 -21.08 -16.87 -16.07
C LEU A 222 -22.29 -17.47 -15.32
N GLU A 223 -22.10 -18.58 -14.59
CA GLU A 223 -23.16 -19.18 -13.77
C GLU A 223 -23.68 -18.20 -12.70
N ALA A 224 -22.79 -17.48 -12.01
CA ALA A 224 -23.18 -16.48 -11.01
C ALA A 224 -23.91 -15.27 -11.62
N MET A 225 -23.60 -14.90 -12.86
CA MET A 225 -24.30 -13.84 -13.58
C MET A 225 -25.70 -14.26 -14.05
N GLU A 226 -25.90 -15.54 -14.41
CA GLU A 226 -27.21 -16.08 -14.78
C GLU A 226 -28.19 -16.14 -13.59
N ASP A 227 -27.67 -16.31 -12.38
CA ASP A 227 -28.47 -16.35 -11.14
C ASP A 227 -28.90 -14.97 -10.61
N LEU A 228 -28.36 -13.87 -11.18
CA LEU A 228 -28.78 -12.53 -10.79
C LEU A 228 -30.23 -12.28 -11.26
N PRO A 229 -31.14 -11.81 -10.39
CA PRO A 229 -32.51 -11.51 -10.77
C PRO A 229 -32.50 -10.54 -11.96
N SER A 230 -33.03 -10.97 -13.10
CA SER A 230 -33.25 -10.06 -14.21
C SER A 230 -34.28 -9.04 -13.74
N ASP A 231 -33.86 -7.81 -13.42
CA ASP A 231 -34.73 -6.67 -13.08
C ASP A 231 -35.66 -6.23 -14.23
N SER A 232 -35.89 -7.10 -15.23
CA SER A 232 -36.66 -6.88 -16.45
C SER A 232 -38.18 -7.02 -16.28
N ASP A 233 -38.73 -7.02 -15.06
CA ASP A 233 -40.18 -6.95 -14.84
C ASP A 233 -40.78 -5.55 -15.14
N THR A 234 -40.01 -4.65 -15.74
CA THR A 234 -40.52 -3.38 -16.30
C THR A 234 -41.04 -3.54 -17.74
N SER A 235 -42.24 -4.11 -17.84
CA SER A 235 -43.28 -3.94 -18.88
C SER A 235 -42.89 -3.65 -20.35
N GLU A 236 -43.12 -4.67 -21.18
CA GLU A 236 -43.72 -4.66 -22.53
C GLU A 236 -43.47 -3.44 -23.45
N SER A 237 -42.51 -3.57 -24.37
CA SER A 237 -42.78 -3.15 -25.76
C SER A 237 -42.04 -4.02 -26.79
N ASP A 238 -42.85 -4.52 -27.69
CA ASP A 238 -42.62 -5.48 -28.75
C ASP A 238 -41.64 -4.93 -29.81
N SER A 239 -40.41 -5.44 -29.91
CA SER A 239 -39.62 -5.31 -31.15
C SER A 239 -38.63 -6.46 -31.35
N LEU A 240 -38.90 -7.24 -32.40
CA LEU A 240 -38.05 -8.32 -32.89
C LEU A 240 -36.68 -7.79 -33.37
N ALA A 241 -35.69 -7.77 -32.49
CA ALA A 241 -34.28 -7.78 -32.87
C ALA A 241 -33.68 -9.12 -32.44
N LYS A 242 -33.24 -9.93 -33.42
CA LYS A 242 -32.58 -11.21 -33.18
C LYS A 242 -31.39 -11.03 -32.21
N PRO A 243 -31.19 -11.93 -31.24
CA PRO A 243 -30.05 -11.86 -30.33
C PRO A 243 -28.76 -11.93 -31.15
N LYS A 244 -27.99 -10.83 -31.14
CA LYS A 244 -26.60 -10.86 -31.59
C LYS A 244 -25.89 -11.93 -30.77
N GLN A 245 -25.21 -12.84 -31.44
CA GLN A 245 -24.48 -13.95 -30.82
C GLN A 245 -23.62 -13.45 -29.67
N ALA A 246 -23.80 -14.06 -28.49
CA ALA A 246 -23.20 -13.69 -27.21
C ALA A 246 -21.66 -13.85 -27.14
N THR A 247 -20.98 -14.05 -28.28
CA THR A 247 -19.55 -14.37 -28.36
C THR A 247 -18.66 -13.16 -28.60
N ASP A 248 -19.20 -12.00 -29.01
CA ASP A 248 -18.39 -10.86 -29.47
C ASP A 248 -18.27 -9.68 -28.48
N LEU A 249 -18.87 -9.75 -27.29
CA LEU A 249 -18.85 -8.62 -26.34
C LEU A 249 -18.84 -9.07 -24.87
N VAL A 250 -17.97 -10.01 -24.48
CA VAL A 250 -17.65 -10.12 -23.05
C VAL A 250 -16.72 -8.95 -22.74
N ALA A 251 -17.31 -7.81 -22.36
CA ALA A 251 -16.58 -6.69 -21.80
C ALA A 251 -15.63 -7.21 -20.70
N PRO A 252 -14.44 -6.61 -20.53
CA PRO A 252 -13.51 -7.02 -19.48
C PRO A 252 -14.27 -7.18 -18.16
N ILE A 253 -14.25 -8.39 -17.62
CA ILE A 253 -14.91 -8.66 -16.35
C ILE A 253 -13.96 -8.14 -15.28
N ARG A 254 -14.36 -7.02 -14.67
CA ARG A 254 -13.71 -6.43 -13.50
C ARG A 254 -13.34 -7.51 -12.49
N GLY A 255 -12.13 -7.46 -11.95
CA GLY A 255 -11.62 -8.35 -10.93
C GLY A 255 -11.19 -9.73 -11.43
N CYS A 256 -11.27 -10.00 -12.75
CA CYS A 256 -10.83 -11.26 -13.33
C CYS A 256 -9.37 -11.22 -13.80
N PHE A 257 -8.76 -12.39 -13.80
CA PHE A 257 -7.37 -12.59 -14.19
C PHE A 257 -7.26 -13.75 -15.19
N GLN A 258 -6.39 -13.58 -16.18
CA GLN A 258 -6.04 -14.61 -17.15
C GLN A 258 -4.60 -15.11 -16.98
N PRO A 259 -4.32 -16.34 -17.43
CA PRO A 259 -2.98 -16.90 -17.45
C PRO A 259 -2.01 -16.02 -18.24
N PHE A 260 -0.87 -15.69 -17.64
CA PHE A 260 0.15 -14.89 -18.32
C PHE A 260 1.43 -15.70 -18.58
N GLY A 261 1.95 -16.36 -17.56
CA GLY A 261 3.17 -17.16 -17.65
C GLY A 261 3.43 -18.02 -16.43
N LEU A 262 4.42 -18.89 -16.54
CA LEU A 262 4.92 -19.72 -15.44
C LEU A 262 6.45 -19.57 -15.38
N LEU A 263 6.98 -19.12 -14.26
CA LEU A 263 8.41 -18.99 -14.04
C LEU A 263 8.96 -20.24 -13.37
N ASP A 264 10.16 -20.67 -13.76
CA ASP A 264 10.86 -21.80 -13.17
C ASP A 264 12.25 -21.33 -12.67
N PRO A 265 12.35 -20.91 -11.39
CA PRO A 265 13.62 -20.52 -10.80
C PRO A 265 14.63 -21.67 -10.85
N PRO A 266 15.91 -21.43 -11.23
CA PRO A 266 16.91 -22.49 -11.33
C PRO A 266 17.14 -23.28 -10.04
N THR A 267 16.92 -22.63 -8.89
CA THR A 267 17.02 -23.25 -7.56
C THR A 267 15.83 -22.87 -6.69
N SER A 268 15.63 -23.60 -5.58
CA SER A 268 14.53 -23.32 -4.66
C SER A 268 14.71 -21.96 -3.97
N THR A 269 13.67 -21.15 -4.00
CA THR A 269 13.62 -19.82 -3.38
C THR A 269 12.80 -19.86 -2.08
N SER A 270 13.08 -18.97 -1.13
CA SER A 270 12.36 -18.88 0.16
C SER A 270 11.61 -17.56 0.33
N ALA A 271 12.06 -16.49 -0.32
CA ALA A 271 11.46 -15.18 -0.25
C ALA A 271 11.28 -14.62 -1.66
N SER A 272 10.21 -13.87 -1.85
CA SER A 272 9.84 -13.23 -3.11
C SER A 272 9.27 -11.86 -2.84
N ARG A 273 9.52 -10.91 -3.74
CA ARG A 273 8.88 -9.60 -3.72
C ARG A 273 8.75 -9.06 -5.13
N TYR A 274 7.56 -8.59 -5.47
CA TYR A 274 7.26 -8.02 -6.77
C TYR A 274 7.00 -6.53 -6.64
N VAL A 275 7.79 -5.74 -7.37
CA VAL A 275 7.53 -4.32 -7.60
C VAL A 275 7.72 -4.09 -9.09
N HIS A 276 6.65 -3.66 -9.76
CA HIS A 276 6.61 -3.61 -11.21
C HIS A 276 7.79 -2.82 -11.79
N PRO A 277 8.50 -3.33 -12.83
CA PRO A 277 8.20 -4.54 -13.60
C PRO A 277 8.93 -5.81 -13.12
N HIS A 278 9.63 -5.77 -11.99
CA HIS A 278 10.54 -6.83 -11.58
C HIS A 278 10.00 -7.67 -10.42
N LEU A 279 10.16 -8.98 -10.53
CA LEU A 279 10.02 -9.91 -9.41
C LEU A 279 11.40 -10.33 -8.95
N VAL A 280 11.70 -10.13 -7.67
CA VAL A 280 12.93 -10.60 -7.04
C VAL A 280 12.64 -11.84 -6.23
N LEU A 281 13.43 -12.90 -6.45
CA LEU A 281 13.37 -14.16 -5.72
C LEU A 281 14.71 -14.44 -5.05
N ALA A 282 14.72 -14.69 -3.75
CA ALA A 282 15.92 -15.01 -3.00
C ALA A 282 15.94 -16.49 -2.60
N THR A 283 17.11 -17.11 -2.70
CA THR A 283 17.38 -18.47 -2.19
C THR A 283 17.44 -18.47 -0.66
N ARG A 284 17.13 -19.62 -0.05
CA ARG A 284 17.04 -19.74 1.42
C ARG A 284 18.32 -19.43 2.16
N LEU A 285 19.47 -19.80 1.62
CA LEU A 285 20.78 -19.73 2.29
C LEU A 285 21.63 -18.54 1.81
N LEU A 286 21.00 -17.47 1.31
CA LEU A 286 21.68 -16.26 0.85
C LEU A 286 22.79 -16.55 -0.19
N GLU A 287 22.52 -17.45 -1.15
CA GLU A 287 23.51 -17.81 -2.18
C GLU A 287 23.31 -17.02 -3.47
N THR A 288 22.04 -16.83 -3.84
CA THR A 288 21.65 -16.27 -5.13
C THR A 288 20.31 -15.55 -5.04
N VAL A 289 20.22 -14.44 -5.78
CA VAL A 289 18.98 -13.74 -6.08
C VAL A 289 18.71 -13.79 -7.59
N TYR A 290 17.47 -14.10 -7.94
CA TYR A 290 16.98 -14.04 -9.31
C TYR A 290 16.08 -12.82 -9.48
N VAL A 291 16.32 -12.03 -10.52
CA VAL A 291 15.48 -10.90 -10.90
C VAL A 291 14.79 -11.23 -12.22
N TYR A 292 13.48 -11.39 -12.17
CA TYR A 292 12.64 -11.63 -13.34
C TYR A 292 12.04 -10.32 -13.83
N ASP A 293 12.02 -10.14 -15.14
CA ASP A 293 11.28 -9.10 -15.86
C ASP A 293 9.92 -9.71 -16.23
N ILE A 294 8.88 -9.34 -15.47
CA ILE A 294 7.57 -9.99 -15.52
C ILE A 294 6.83 -9.75 -16.84
N PRO A 295 6.72 -8.51 -17.36
CA PRO A 295 6.07 -8.27 -18.65
C PRO A 295 6.69 -9.04 -19.81
N ASN A 296 8.00 -9.32 -19.76
CA ASN A 296 8.71 -10.09 -20.78
C ASN A 296 8.93 -11.57 -20.39
N ASN A 297 8.41 -12.00 -19.24
CA ASN A 297 8.51 -13.35 -18.68
C ASN A 297 9.91 -13.99 -18.80
N ARG A 298 10.95 -13.25 -18.40
CA ARG A 298 12.33 -13.69 -18.54
C ARG A 298 13.15 -13.42 -17.29
N LEU A 299 14.13 -14.30 -17.04
CA LEU A 299 15.16 -14.06 -16.04
C LEU A 299 16.07 -12.94 -16.54
N ALA A 300 15.93 -11.74 -15.98
CA ALA A 300 16.68 -10.56 -16.36
C ALA A 300 18.10 -10.56 -15.77
N GLN A 301 18.24 -11.06 -14.54
CA GLN A 301 19.52 -11.08 -13.84
C GLN A 301 19.60 -12.21 -12.81
N THR A 302 20.80 -12.74 -12.63
CA THR A 302 21.19 -13.58 -11.49
C THR A 302 22.29 -12.85 -10.72
N ILE A 303 22.06 -12.61 -9.43
CA ILE A 303 23.03 -11.98 -8.53
C ILE A 303 23.56 -13.08 -7.60
N SER A 304 24.85 -13.40 -7.73
CA SER A 304 25.55 -14.26 -6.76
C SER A 304 25.89 -13.41 -5.54
N LEU A 305 25.43 -13.85 -4.37
CA LEU A 305 25.66 -13.13 -3.14
C LEU A 305 26.97 -13.57 -2.52
N GLU A 306 27.74 -12.63 -1.99
CA GLU A 306 28.92 -12.95 -1.20
C GLU A 306 28.46 -13.48 0.17
N PRO A 307 29.05 -14.58 0.67
CA PRO A 307 28.72 -15.07 2.00
C PRO A 307 29.06 -14.00 3.05
N ALA A 308 28.31 -13.98 4.15
CA ALA A 308 28.59 -13.08 5.27
C ALA A 308 30.04 -13.27 5.78
N ASP A 309 30.62 -12.21 6.37
CA ASP A 309 32.02 -12.16 6.81
C ASP A 309 32.45 -13.31 7.73
N ASP A 310 31.51 -13.94 8.43
CA ASP A 310 31.75 -15.05 9.35
C ASP A 310 31.75 -16.44 8.66
N GLY A 311 31.49 -16.49 7.35
CA GLY A 311 31.40 -17.70 6.56
C GLY A 311 30.19 -18.60 6.90
N ARG A 312 29.26 -18.14 7.74
CA ARG A 312 28.05 -18.90 8.06
C ARG A 312 26.95 -18.63 7.03
N PRO A 313 26.19 -19.66 6.64
CA PRO A 313 25.03 -19.45 5.79
C PRO A 313 23.93 -18.75 6.58
N SER A 314 23.60 -17.52 6.20
CA SER A 314 22.48 -16.77 6.77
C SER A 314 21.17 -17.20 6.10
N THR A 315 20.13 -17.43 6.91
CA THR A 315 18.79 -17.72 6.38
C THR A 315 18.13 -16.41 5.93
N VAL A 316 17.58 -16.41 4.72
CA VAL A 316 16.80 -15.28 4.20
C VAL A 316 15.38 -15.33 4.75
N TYR A 317 15.00 -14.29 5.49
CA TYR A 317 13.65 -14.11 6.03
C TYR A 317 12.76 -13.24 5.16
N TYR A 318 13.34 -12.22 4.53
CA TYR A 318 12.60 -11.25 3.75
C TYR A 318 13.44 -10.70 2.59
N VAL A 319 12.78 -10.31 1.50
CA VAL A 319 13.41 -9.63 0.37
C VAL A 319 12.57 -8.42 -0.04
N GLU A 320 13.23 -7.31 -0.35
CA GLU A 320 12.62 -6.11 -0.95
C GLU A 320 13.51 -5.62 -2.08
N HIS A 321 13.00 -4.75 -2.95
CA HIS A 321 13.87 -4.10 -3.91
C HIS A 321 13.38 -2.72 -4.36
N SER A 322 14.34 -1.86 -4.66
CA SER A 322 14.10 -0.61 -5.37
C SER A 322 14.39 -0.78 -6.86
N ARG A 323 14.43 0.33 -7.60
CA ARG A 323 14.90 0.35 -8.99
C ARG A 323 16.36 -0.09 -9.13
N THR A 324 17.20 0.22 -8.15
CA THR A 324 18.66 0.10 -8.24
C THR A 324 19.25 -0.94 -7.30
N HIS A 325 18.53 -1.33 -6.24
CA HIS A 325 19.06 -2.21 -5.20
C HIS A 325 18.10 -3.36 -4.85
N VAL A 326 18.64 -4.46 -4.35
CA VAL A 326 17.94 -5.56 -3.68
C VAL A 326 18.31 -5.53 -2.20
N PHE A 327 17.32 -5.71 -1.34
CA PHE A 327 17.46 -5.72 0.11
C PHE A 327 17.10 -7.11 0.62
N ILE A 328 17.97 -7.69 1.45
CA ILE A 328 17.78 -9.05 1.97
C ILE A 328 17.89 -9.00 3.48
N CYS A 329 16.81 -9.35 4.18
CA CYS A 329 16.83 -9.49 5.63
C CYS A 329 17.26 -10.90 6.01
N THR A 330 18.24 -10.97 6.90
CA THR A 330 18.70 -12.15 7.62
C THR A 330 18.45 -11.97 9.11
N GLU A 331 18.84 -12.97 9.90
CA GLU A 331 18.77 -12.93 11.37
C GLU A 331 19.46 -11.70 11.98
N ASP A 332 20.64 -11.33 11.49
CA ASP A 332 21.50 -10.33 12.13
C ASP A 332 21.67 -9.04 11.34
N ALA A 333 21.26 -9.02 10.07
CA ALA A 333 21.51 -7.90 9.18
C ALA A 333 20.46 -7.72 8.06
N VAL A 334 20.46 -6.53 7.48
CA VAL A 334 19.90 -6.26 6.17
C VAL A 334 21.04 -5.99 5.21
N HIS A 335 21.20 -6.87 4.22
CA HIS A 335 22.20 -6.73 3.17
C HIS A 335 21.58 -6.05 1.95
N VAL A 336 22.28 -5.05 1.42
CA VAL A 336 21.84 -4.28 0.26
C VAL A 336 22.79 -4.54 -0.88
N TYR A 337 22.28 -5.02 -2.00
CA TYR A 337 23.05 -5.35 -3.20
C TYR A 337 22.65 -4.46 -4.36
N SER A 338 23.62 -3.98 -5.13
CA SER A 338 23.39 -3.26 -6.37
C SER A 338 22.84 -4.20 -7.43
N LYS A 339 21.75 -3.81 -8.09
CA LYS A 339 21.24 -4.52 -9.28
C LYS A 339 22.12 -4.30 -10.50
N ALA A 340 22.93 -3.26 -10.55
CA ALA A 340 23.74 -2.99 -11.74
C ALA A 340 24.87 -4.01 -11.91
N ASP A 341 25.53 -4.38 -10.81
CA ASP A 341 26.73 -5.23 -10.81
C ASP A 341 26.70 -6.38 -9.79
N GLY A 342 25.62 -6.49 -9.02
CA GLY A 342 25.43 -7.56 -8.03
C GLY A 342 26.26 -7.39 -6.76
N LYS A 343 27.01 -6.29 -6.61
CA LYS A 343 27.92 -6.11 -5.46
C LYS A 343 27.17 -5.70 -4.20
N LEU A 344 27.71 -6.10 -3.06
CA LEU A 344 27.28 -5.62 -1.75
C LEU A 344 27.53 -4.11 -1.66
N TYR A 345 26.45 -3.37 -1.43
CA TYR A 345 26.42 -1.92 -1.32
C TYR A 345 26.52 -1.47 0.14
N ALA A 346 25.71 -2.06 1.01
CA ALA A 346 25.66 -1.74 2.43
C ALA A 346 25.18 -2.94 3.24
N THR A 347 25.57 -2.99 4.51
CA THR A 347 25.06 -3.94 5.50
C THR A 347 24.58 -3.15 6.72
N VAL A 348 23.30 -3.27 7.05
CA VAL A 348 22.71 -2.68 8.26
C VAL A 348 22.59 -3.77 9.31
N ARG A 349 23.36 -3.67 10.40
CA ARG A 349 23.39 -4.66 11.48
C ARG A 349 22.62 -4.16 12.71
N THR A 350 22.27 -5.07 13.61
CA THR A 350 21.59 -4.75 14.88
C THR A 350 22.44 -3.93 15.86
N ASP A 351 23.76 -3.93 15.68
CA ASP A 351 24.72 -3.14 16.46
C ASP A 351 25.01 -1.75 15.89
N ILE A 352 24.29 -1.35 14.83
CA ILE A 352 24.41 0.00 14.27
C ILE A 352 24.08 1.05 15.34
N VAL A 353 24.92 2.08 15.44
CA VAL A 353 24.68 3.22 16.32
C VAL A 353 23.86 4.23 15.52
N PRO A 354 22.57 4.44 15.83
CA PRO A 354 21.74 5.36 15.06
C PRO A 354 22.05 6.81 15.44
N ASP A 355 21.83 7.73 14.50
CA ASP A 355 22.01 9.17 14.69
C ASP A 355 20.97 9.77 15.64
N LEU A 356 19.76 9.19 15.63
CA LEU A 356 18.61 9.68 16.38
C LEU A 356 17.85 8.53 17.04
N TRP A 357 17.56 8.67 18.34
CA TRP A 357 16.66 7.76 19.06
C TRP A 357 15.35 8.48 19.37
N LEU A 358 14.25 7.89 18.93
CA LEU A 358 12.90 8.33 19.23
C LEU A 358 12.20 7.23 20.00
N VAL A 359 11.60 7.59 21.13
CA VAL A 359 10.81 6.66 21.95
C VAL A 359 9.35 7.09 21.93
N VAL A 360 8.48 6.12 21.68
CA VAL A 360 7.04 6.20 21.91
C VAL A 360 6.81 6.04 23.42
N PRO A 361 6.42 7.10 24.15
CA PRO A 361 6.25 7.00 25.60
C PRO A 361 5.22 5.93 25.99
N ARG A 362 5.44 5.26 27.12
CA ARG A 362 4.44 4.34 27.70
C ARG A 362 3.20 5.12 28.14
N VAL A 363 2.14 5.10 27.34
CA VAL A 363 0.81 5.47 27.83
C VAL A 363 0.17 4.22 28.45
N PRO A 364 -0.29 4.29 29.72
CA PRO A 364 -1.03 3.17 30.30
C PRO A 364 -2.30 2.95 29.47
N ILE A 365 -2.42 1.78 28.84
CA ILE A 365 -3.67 1.37 28.20
C ILE A 365 -4.66 1.08 29.32
N TRP A 366 -5.47 2.07 29.68
CA TRP A 366 -6.56 1.85 30.62
C TRP A 366 -7.63 1.03 29.88
N PRO A 367 -8.05 -0.14 30.39
CA PRO A 367 -9.17 -0.87 29.84
C PRO A 367 -10.44 -0.03 30.05
N SER A 368 -10.74 0.82 29.08
CA SER A 368 -11.96 1.61 29.03
C SER A 368 -13.16 0.65 29.01
N LYS A 369 -13.94 0.64 30.10
CA LYS A 369 -15.11 -0.24 30.25
C LYS A 369 -16.30 0.19 29.39
N SER A 370 -16.24 1.32 28.70
CA SER A 370 -17.43 1.90 28.06
C SER A 370 -17.08 3.06 27.13
N VAL A 371 -16.60 2.79 25.91
CA VAL A 371 -16.73 3.75 24.80
C VAL A 371 -16.87 2.96 23.50
N GLY A 372 -17.96 3.20 22.77
CA GLY A 372 -18.20 2.70 21.40
C GLY A 372 -17.48 3.55 20.34
N ILE A 373 -16.37 4.17 20.71
CA ILE A 373 -15.49 4.96 19.85
C ILE A 373 -14.10 4.45 20.17
N GLU A 374 -13.46 3.88 19.17
CA GLU A 374 -12.09 3.40 19.26
C GLU A 374 -11.18 4.56 19.64
N GLU A 375 -10.41 4.37 20.71
CA GLU A 375 -9.62 5.45 21.31
C GLU A 375 -8.27 5.54 20.58
N THR A 376 -8.15 6.54 19.70
CA THR A 376 -6.86 6.90 19.09
C THR A 376 -5.99 7.58 20.14
N GLN A 377 -4.80 7.03 20.41
CA GLN A 377 -3.79 7.70 21.23
C GLN A 377 -2.75 8.37 20.34
N ARG A 378 -2.72 9.71 20.40
CA ARG A 378 -1.70 10.51 19.74
C ARG A 378 -0.52 10.68 20.68
N GLU A 379 0.64 10.24 20.25
CA GLU A 379 1.86 10.37 21.02
C GLU A 379 2.86 11.27 20.31
N ARG A 380 3.51 12.12 21.11
CA ARG A 380 4.70 12.84 20.65
C ARG A 380 5.90 11.94 20.87
N LEU A 381 6.62 11.65 19.79
CA LEU A 381 7.90 10.98 19.88
C LEU A 381 8.88 11.85 20.66
N ILE A 382 9.57 11.23 21.60
CA ILE A 382 10.53 11.90 22.47
C ILE A 382 11.93 11.52 22.00
N ALA A 383 12.74 12.52 21.64
CA ALA A 383 14.15 12.32 21.40
C ALA A 383 14.84 11.94 22.72
N VAL A 384 15.51 10.80 22.74
CA VAL A 384 16.24 10.30 23.91
C VAL A 384 17.72 10.17 23.61
N ASN A 385 18.55 10.22 24.66
CA ASN A 385 19.98 9.97 24.50
C ASN A 385 20.21 8.45 24.31
N PRO A 386 20.94 8.02 23.25
CA PRO A 386 21.33 6.62 23.03
C PRO A 386 21.88 5.93 24.29
N ALA A 387 22.68 6.65 25.07
CA ALA A 387 23.36 6.11 26.25
C ALA A 387 22.40 5.66 27.37
N GLN A 388 21.18 6.20 27.39
CA GLN A 388 20.17 5.89 28.41
C GLN A 388 19.23 4.77 28.00
N THR A 389 19.12 4.49 26.71
CA THR A 389 18.21 3.50 26.14
C THR A 389 19.02 2.54 25.29
N ARG A 390 19.80 1.66 25.94
CA ARG A 390 20.30 0.51 25.21
C ARG A 390 19.09 -0.38 24.93
N PRO A 391 18.61 -0.52 23.69
CA PRO A 391 17.66 -1.57 23.41
C PRO A 391 18.31 -2.88 23.80
N HIS A 392 17.50 -3.84 24.20
CA HIS A 392 17.98 -5.21 24.34
C HIS A 392 18.47 -5.66 22.95
N ALA A 393 19.78 -5.57 22.70
CA ALA A 393 20.43 -5.70 21.39
C ALA A 393 20.38 -7.12 20.78
N SER A 394 19.58 -8.02 21.35
CA SER A 394 19.25 -9.28 20.69
C SER A 394 17.88 -9.12 20.04
N GLY A 395 17.67 -9.63 18.84
CA GLY A 395 16.40 -9.52 18.13
C GLY A 395 16.66 -9.50 16.64
N GLU A 396 15.89 -10.29 15.90
CA GLU A 396 16.11 -10.51 14.48
C GLU A 396 15.50 -9.39 13.63
N PHE A 397 16.11 -9.09 12.47
CA PHE A 397 15.45 -8.27 11.45
C PHE A 397 14.49 -9.14 10.65
N CYS A 398 13.22 -8.80 10.67
CA CYS A 398 12.17 -9.63 10.08
C CYS A 398 11.53 -9.04 8.82
N ALA A 399 11.65 -7.73 8.58
CA ALA A 399 11.13 -7.09 7.38
C ALA A 399 11.93 -5.83 7.02
N VAL A 400 11.96 -5.51 5.73
CA VAL A 400 12.44 -4.23 5.21
C VAL A 400 11.49 -3.76 4.12
N HIS A 401 11.13 -2.48 4.14
CA HIS A 401 10.44 -1.83 3.03
C HIS A 401 11.19 -0.59 2.59
N VAL A 402 11.10 -0.29 1.30
CA VAL A 402 11.89 0.76 0.67
C VAL A 402 11.00 1.63 -0.21
N SER A 403 11.19 2.94 -0.09
CA SER A 403 10.46 3.91 -0.91
C SER A 403 10.74 3.68 -2.40
N PRO A 404 9.82 4.03 -3.32
CA PRO A 404 10.04 3.85 -4.76
C PRO A 404 11.35 4.48 -5.29
N CYS A 405 11.74 5.62 -4.71
CA CYS A 405 12.98 6.32 -5.04
C CYS A 405 14.23 5.73 -4.38
N GLY A 406 14.11 4.71 -3.52
CA GLY A 406 15.18 4.05 -2.78
C GLY A 406 15.86 4.90 -1.70
N ASN A 407 15.39 6.11 -1.43
CA ASN A 407 16.02 7.03 -0.47
C ASN A 407 15.63 6.78 0.97
N ILE A 408 14.43 6.25 1.22
CA ILE A 408 13.93 5.93 2.56
C ILE A 408 13.83 4.42 2.70
N TRP A 409 14.47 3.86 3.72
CA TRP A 409 14.38 2.46 4.10
C TRP A 409 13.74 2.37 5.48
N VAL A 410 12.87 1.39 5.66
CA VAL A 410 12.20 1.11 6.93
C VAL A 410 12.48 -0.35 7.25
N ILE A 411 13.23 -0.59 8.31
CA ILE A 411 13.65 -1.94 8.74
C ILE A 411 12.97 -2.23 10.07
N MET A 412 12.30 -3.38 10.18
CA MET A 412 11.66 -3.82 11.41
C MET A 412 12.52 -4.84 12.14
N ASN A 413 12.75 -4.60 13.43
CA ASN A 413 13.25 -5.61 14.35
C ASN A 413 12.07 -6.27 15.06
N GLU A 414 12.07 -7.59 15.22
CA GLU A 414 10.95 -8.35 15.79
C GLU A 414 10.55 -7.94 17.21
N ARG A 415 11.46 -7.29 17.96
CA ARG A 415 11.17 -6.97 19.36
C ARG A 415 10.27 -5.77 19.49
N ASN A 416 10.79 -4.58 19.24
CA ASN A 416 10.08 -3.38 19.64
C ASN A 416 10.58 -2.09 18.96
N TYR A 417 11.32 -2.17 17.86
CA TYR A 417 11.77 -0.96 17.19
C TYR A 417 11.84 -1.12 15.68
N ILE A 418 11.76 0.02 15.01
CA ILE A 418 12.04 0.14 13.58
C ILE A 418 13.22 1.09 13.37
N LEU A 419 14.01 0.83 12.34
CA LEU A 419 15.01 1.75 11.83
C LEU A 419 14.44 2.47 10.60
N VAL A 420 14.54 3.79 10.58
CA VAL A 420 14.22 4.63 9.42
C VAL A 420 15.52 5.22 8.91
N ILE A 421 15.92 4.81 7.72
CA ILE A 421 17.17 5.24 7.08
C ILE A 421 16.83 6.18 5.93
N ILE A 422 17.43 7.38 5.92
CA ILE A 422 17.30 8.37 4.85
C ILE A 422 18.63 8.47 4.09
N GLY A 423 18.56 8.74 2.78
CA GLY A 423 19.72 8.86 1.91
C GLY A 423 20.20 7.51 1.40
N GLY A 424 19.31 6.50 1.38
CA GLY A 424 19.68 5.12 1.06
C GLY A 424 20.27 4.90 -0.34
N ASN A 425 19.87 5.68 -1.34
CA ASN A 425 20.46 5.62 -2.67
C ASN A 425 21.68 6.55 -2.85
N GLU A 426 22.01 7.37 -1.85
CA GLU A 426 23.26 8.11 -1.80
C GLU A 426 24.37 7.25 -1.20
N ASP A 427 25.62 7.69 -1.38
CA ASP A 427 26.81 7.11 -0.74
C ASP A 427 26.50 6.61 0.69
N PRO A 428 26.81 5.35 1.05
CA PRO A 428 26.51 4.80 2.37
C PRO A 428 26.98 5.65 3.54
N THR A 429 28.03 6.47 3.35
CA THR A 429 28.53 7.41 4.36
C THR A 429 27.59 8.59 4.66
N ARG A 430 26.59 8.82 3.80
CA ARG A 430 25.58 9.88 3.93
C ARG A 430 24.26 9.40 4.48
N MET A 431 24.10 8.09 4.67
CA MET A 431 22.92 7.55 5.29
C MET A 431 22.71 8.16 6.68
N ARG A 432 21.45 8.37 7.03
CA ARG A 432 21.04 8.86 8.34
C ARG A 432 20.05 7.89 8.93
N VAL A 433 20.29 7.47 10.17
CA VAL A 433 19.53 6.39 10.81
C VAL A 433 18.79 6.95 12.02
N ALA A 434 17.46 6.84 12.01
CA ALA A 434 16.64 7.03 13.20
C ALA A 434 16.11 5.68 13.69
N THR A 435 16.27 5.42 14.99
CA THR A 435 15.60 4.30 15.66
C THR A 435 14.33 4.80 16.33
N ILE A 436 13.20 4.20 15.98
CA ILE A 436 11.91 4.46 16.63
C ILE A 436 11.57 3.24 17.49
N VAL A 437 11.67 3.40 18.80
CA VAL A 437 11.27 2.38 19.77
C VAL A 437 9.76 2.47 19.98
N LEU A 438 9.07 1.43 19.53
CA LEU A 438 7.65 1.20 19.73
C LEU A 438 7.46 0.52 21.08
N ASN A 439 6.51 0.98 21.88
CA ASN A 439 6.21 0.36 23.17
C ASN A 439 5.34 -0.92 23.01
N ASP A 440 5.72 -1.80 22.11
CA ASP A 440 5.10 -3.10 21.87
C ASP A 440 6.17 -4.19 22.03
N PRO A 441 5.94 -5.24 22.84
CA PRO A 441 6.96 -6.25 23.11
C PRO A 441 7.26 -7.19 21.94
N GLU A 442 6.40 -7.22 20.92
CA GLU A 442 6.54 -8.12 19.77
C GLU A 442 5.95 -7.47 18.51
N LEU A 443 6.79 -7.23 17.51
CA LEU A 443 6.41 -6.69 16.21
C LEU A 443 6.29 -7.83 15.20
N VAL A 444 5.15 -7.89 14.51
CA VAL A 444 4.77 -9.02 13.65
C VAL A 444 4.83 -8.66 12.17
N TYR A 445 4.43 -7.44 11.81
CA TYR A 445 4.28 -7.06 10.41
C TYR A 445 4.63 -5.59 10.16
N LEU A 446 5.24 -5.32 9.01
CA LEU A 446 5.58 -3.98 8.54
C LEU A 446 4.89 -3.72 7.20
N ALA A 447 4.41 -2.49 6.99
CA ALA A 447 3.98 -1.98 5.70
C ALA A 447 4.46 -0.53 5.53
N PHE A 448 4.80 -0.15 4.30
CA PHE A 448 5.27 1.19 3.97
C PHE A 448 4.84 1.57 2.56
N ASP A 449 4.20 2.73 2.40
CA ASP A 449 3.74 3.27 1.11
C ASP A 449 4.63 4.40 0.55
N GLY A 450 5.73 4.74 1.25
CA GLY A 450 6.57 5.91 0.94
C GLY A 450 6.32 7.13 1.84
N HIS A 451 5.18 7.19 2.52
CA HIS A 451 4.73 8.31 3.35
C HIS A 451 4.30 7.89 4.76
N HIS A 452 3.74 6.72 4.91
CA HIS A 452 3.20 6.17 6.14
C HIS A 452 3.87 4.83 6.40
N ILE A 453 4.31 4.64 7.64
CA ILE A 453 4.80 3.37 8.14
C ILE A 453 3.71 2.80 9.03
N ALA A 454 3.25 1.60 8.74
CA ALA A 454 2.37 0.85 9.63
C ALA A 454 3.11 -0.38 10.16
N VAL A 455 3.07 -0.58 11.47
CA VAL A 455 3.69 -1.71 12.16
C VAL A 455 2.65 -2.39 13.01
N ALA A 456 2.30 -3.63 12.68
CA ALA A 456 1.45 -4.45 13.52
C ALA A 456 2.32 -5.11 14.60
N GLY A 457 1.98 -4.88 15.86
CA GLY A 457 2.57 -5.56 17.01
C GLY A 457 1.51 -6.29 17.84
N SER A 458 1.93 -6.87 18.97
CA SER A 458 1.05 -7.62 19.86
C SER A 458 -0.03 -6.79 20.56
N GLN A 459 0.15 -5.46 20.63
CA GLN A 459 -0.75 -4.52 21.31
C GLN A 459 -1.63 -3.70 20.36
N GLY A 460 -1.32 -3.66 19.06
CA GLY A 460 -2.08 -2.88 18.08
C GLY A 460 -1.29 -2.60 16.81
N ILE A 461 -1.74 -1.59 16.06
CA ILE A 461 -1.03 -1.11 14.86
C ILE A 461 -0.46 0.27 15.17
N HIS A 462 0.86 0.40 15.07
CA HIS A 462 1.58 1.67 15.18
C HIS A 462 1.65 2.31 13.80
N VAL A 463 1.19 3.56 13.69
CA VAL A 463 1.32 4.34 12.47
C VAL A 463 2.28 5.48 12.70
N VAL A 464 3.29 5.59 11.84
CA VAL A 464 4.23 6.70 11.82
C VAL A 464 4.10 7.42 10.48
N SER A 465 3.67 8.68 10.51
CA SER A 465 3.58 9.50 9.30
C SER A 465 4.91 10.24 9.07
N LEU A 466 5.45 10.06 7.87
CA LEU A 466 6.60 10.79 7.36
C LEU A 466 6.12 12.08 6.66
N ASP A 467 6.85 13.17 6.81
CA ASP A 467 6.65 14.34 5.97
C ASP A 467 7.03 13.98 4.53
N ARG A 468 6.40 14.63 3.55
CA ARG A 468 6.85 14.47 2.17
C ARG A 468 8.26 15.02 2.09
N TYR A 469 9.23 14.13 1.93
CA TYR A 469 10.61 14.48 1.69
C TYR A 469 10.68 15.22 0.35
N ARG A 470 10.71 16.55 0.40
CA ARG A 470 10.58 17.41 -0.78
C ARG A 470 11.86 18.05 -1.27
N ASP A 471 12.93 18.00 -0.48
CA ASP A 471 14.14 18.68 -0.86
C ASP A 471 15.38 17.96 -0.32
N PRO A 472 16.14 17.27 -1.18
CA PRO A 472 17.42 16.68 -0.78
C PRO A 472 18.47 17.74 -0.43
N THR A 473 18.24 19.02 -0.73
CA THR A 473 19.16 20.11 -0.41
C THR A 473 18.95 20.70 0.98
N VAL A 474 17.84 20.38 1.66
CA VAL A 474 17.61 20.80 3.05
C VAL A 474 18.47 19.96 3.99
N ASP A 475 19.21 20.65 4.87
CA ASP A 475 20.11 20.08 5.87
C ASP A 475 19.58 18.78 6.51
N SER A 476 20.31 17.69 6.26
CA SER A 476 19.98 16.32 6.64
C SER A 476 19.70 16.13 8.14
N GLU A 477 20.36 16.89 9.03
CA GLU A 477 20.13 16.78 10.48
C GLU A 477 18.73 17.25 10.89
N ARG A 478 18.27 18.37 10.32
CA ARG A 478 16.89 18.84 10.56
C ARG A 478 15.87 17.94 9.89
N THR A 479 16.28 17.13 8.93
CA THR A 479 15.39 16.36 8.09
C THR A 479 14.81 15.17 8.83
N LEU A 480 15.59 14.41 9.61
CA LEU A 480 15.05 13.26 10.37
C LEU A 480 13.96 13.67 11.38
N THR A 481 14.23 14.70 12.20
CA THR A 481 13.26 15.16 13.21
C THR A 481 12.03 15.83 12.60
N ARG A 482 12.17 16.43 11.40
CA ARG A 482 11.03 16.99 10.65
C ARG A 482 10.25 15.91 9.91
N LEU A 483 10.92 14.85 9.47
CA LEU A 483 10.31 13.78 8.71
C LEU A 483 9.28 13.08 9.59
N ILE A 484 9.60 12.78 10.84
CA ILE A 484 8.68 12.01 11.67
C ILE A 484 7.70 12.93 12.40
N LYS A 485 6.45 13.00 11.91
CA LYS A 485 5.45 13.98 12.37
C LYS A 485 4.56 13.51 13.51
N SER A 486 4.11 12.28 13.43
CA SER A 486 3.08 11.75 14.32
C SER A 486 3.28 10.26 14.50
N HIS A 487 3.04 9.80 15.72
CA HIS A 487 2.83 8.41 16.04
C HIS A 487 1.40 8.25 16.57
N VAL A 488 0.73 7.21 16.07
CA VAL A 488 -0.61 6.83 16.49
C VAL A 488 -0.60 5.34 16.80
N LEU A 489 -1.10 4.96 17.98
CA LEU A 489 -1.44 3.58 18.28
C LEU A 489 -2.92 3.33 17.99
N LEU A 490 -3.19 2.42 17.05
CA LEU A 490 -4.53 1.95 16.72
C LEU A 490 -4.79 0.71 17.56
N ILE A 491 -5.64 0.86 18.58
CA ILE A 491 -5.95 -0.17 19.56
C ILE A 491 -6.79 -1.27 18.88
N PRO A 492 -6.49 -2.56 19.12
CA PRO A 492 -7.17 -3.66 18.47
C PRO A 492 -8.68 -3.62 18.65
N MET A 493 -9.39 -4.04 17.60
CA MET A 493 -10.80 -4.36 17.73
C MET A 493 -10.99 -5.44 18.79
N LYS A 494 -12.09 -5.35 19.53
CA LYS A 494 -12.51 -6.43 20.42
C LYS A 494 -12.57 -7.72 19.61
N HIS A 495 -11.91 -8.77 20.09
CA HIS A 495 -11.89 -10.09 19.43
C HIS A 495 -11.03 -10.15 18.15
N VAL A 496 -9.87 -9.51 18.13
CA VAL A 496 -8.82 -9.83 17.15
C VAL A 496 -7.51 -10.11 17.89
N ASP A 497 -6.88 -11.23 17.57
CA ASP A 497 -5.57 -11.59 18.10
C ASP A 497 -4.47 -10.97 17.24
N MET A 498 -3.92 -9.85 17.69
CA MET A 498 -2.89 -9.13 16.93
C MET A 498 -1.60 -9.92 16.71
N ARG A 499 -1.28 -10.89 17.59
CA ARG A 499 -0.12 -11.78 17.39
C ARG A 499 -0.28 -12.73 16.22
N SER A 500 -1.53 -12.94 15.80
CA SER A 500 -1.89 -13.77 14.66
C SER A 500 -1.99 -12.99 13.36
N THR A 501 -1.52 -11.74 13.32
CA THR A 501 -1.46 -10.93 12.11
C THR A 501 -0.67 -11.67 11.03
N SER A 502 -1.33 -11.96 9.92
CA SER A 502 -0.72 -12.66 8.79
C SER A 502 -0.48 -11.76 7.59
N CYS A 503 -1.07 -10.56 7.57
CA CYS A 503 -0.84 -9.59 6.51
C CYS A 503 -1.17 -8.17 7.00
N LEU A 504 -0.36 -7.21 6.56
CA LEU A 504 -0.61 -5.78 6.71
C LEU A 504 -0.27 -5.12 5.38
N GLN A 505 -1.13 -4.25 4.89
CA GLN A 505 -0.93 -3.50 3.66
C GLN A 505 -1.39 -2.06 3.84
N LEU A 506 -0.71 -1.15 3.16
CA LEU A 506 -1.10 0.25 3.05
C LEU A 506 -1.63 0.53 1.66
N THR A 507 -2.64 1.39 1.63
CA THR A 507 -3.17 2.07 0.44
C THR A 507 -3.15 3.57 0.74
N ASP A 508 -3.39 4.41 -0.26
CA ASP A 508 -3.43 5.87 -0.05
C ASP A 508 -4.43 6.27 1.06
N THR A 509 -5.50 5.50 1.23
CA THR A 509 -6.65 5.84 2.07
C THR A 509 -6.86 4.96 3.29
N ALA A 510 -6.24 3.78 3.35
CA ALA A 510 -6.48 2.84 4.45
C ALA A 510 -5.29 1.96 4.79
N ILE A 511 -5.31 1.47 6.03
CA ILE A 511 -4.55 0.30 6.47
C ILE A 511 -5.44 -0.93 6.32
N TRP A 512 -4.91 -1.96 5.69
CA TRP A 512 -5.56 -3.25 5.56
C TRP A 512 -4.82 -4.30 6.37
N HIS A 513 -5.57 -5.06 7.15
CA HIS A 513 -5.03 -5.98 8.14
C HIS A 513 -5.74 -7.33 8.06
N VAL A 514 -4.98 -8.41 8.20
CA VAL A 514 -5.53 -9.77 8.32
C VAL A 514 -5.01 -10.41 9.59
N ALA A 515 -5.92 -10.84 10.46
CA ALA A 515 -5.59 -11.58 11.68
C ALA A 515 -6.69 -12.57 12.04
N ARG A 516 -6.42 -13.49 12.97
CA ARG A 516 -7.44 -14.38 13.53
C ARG A 516 -8.33 -13.62 14.50
N LYS A 517 -9.60 -13.98 14.50
CA LYS A 517 -10.58 -13.45 15.45
C LYS A 517 -10.27 -13.87 16.89
N SER A 518 -9.90 -15.13 17.11
CA SER A 518 -9.37 -15.55 18.41
C SER A 518 -8.51 -16.79 18.25
N LEU A 519 -7.73 -17.11 19.28
CA LEU A 519 -6.99 -18.37 19.37
C LEU A 519 -7.89 -19.62 19.28
N ARG A 520 -9.21 -19.48 19.52
CA ARG A 520 -10.17 -20.60 19.58
C ARG A 520 -11.05 -20.74 18.34
N GLU A 521 -11.13 -19.70 17.51
CA GLU A 521 -12.02 -19.68 16.35
C GLU A 521 -11.22 -19.87 15.07
N PHE A 522 -11.66 -20.79 14.21
CA PHE A 522 -11.15 -20.94 12.86
C PHE A 522 -11.79 -19.85 11.99
N GLY A 523 -11.00 -18.87 11.60
CA GLY A 523 -11.44 -17.76 10.76
C GLY A 523 -10.49 -16.58 10.87
N SER A 524 -10.41 -15.79 9.80
CA SER A 524 -9.68 -14.53 9.79
C SER A 524 -10.67 -13.37 9.71
N VAL A 525 -10.26 -12.23 10.21
CA VAL A 525 -10.90 -10.94 9.97
C VAL A 525 -9.98 -10.16 9.07
N ILE A 526 -10.50 -9.69 7.94
CA ILE A 526 -9.87 -8.64 7.15
C ILE A 526 -10.41 -7.33 7.71
N THR A 527 -9.56 -6.37 8.01
CA THR A 527 -9.98 -5.07 8.55
C THR A 527 -9.37 -3.96 7.76
N SER A 528 -10.19 -3.02 7.32
CA SER A 528 -9.72 -1.73 6.82
C SER A 528 -9.88 -0.67 7.90
N LEU A 529 -8.81 0.09 8.16
CA LEU A 529 -8.81 1.31 8.95
C LEU A 529 -8.80 2.47 7.95
N ASP A 530 -9.98 3.02 7.66
CA ASP A 530 -10.20 3.99 6.58
C ASP A 530 -10.07 5.42 7.10
N PHE A 531 -9.08 6.14 6.59
CA PHE A 531 -8.78 7.52 6.95
C PHE A 531 -9.53 8.56 6.10
N ALA A 532 -10.20 8.14 5.01
CA ALA A 532 -10.97 9.03 4.14
C ALA A 532 -12.38 9.32 4.69
N SER A 533 -12.94 8.40 5.48
CA SER A 533 -14.39 8.37 5.78
C SER A 533 -14.85 9.20 6.98
N ILE A 534 -14.17 10.31 7.29
CA ILE A 534 -14.47 11.08 8.52
C ILE A 534 -15.15 12.38 8.15
N LYS A 535 -16.35 12.56 8.70
CA LYS A 535 -17.13 13.81 8.61
C LYS A 535 -16.26 14.98 9.10
N VAL A 536 -16.15 16.02 8.27
CA VAL A 536 -15.45 17.27 8.61
C VAL A 536 -16.17 18.03 9.70
#